data_AF-A0A539EGW7-F1
#
_entry.id   AF-A0A539EGW7-F1
#
_cell.length_a   1.000
_cell.length_b   1.000
_cell.length_c   1.000
_cell.angle_alpha   90.00
_cell.angle_beta   90.00
_cell.angle_gamma   90.00
#
_symmetry.space_group_name_H-M   'P 1'
#
loop_
_entity.id
_entity.type
_entity.pdbx_description
1 polymer ?
#
loop_
_entity_poly.entity_id
_entity_poly.type
_entity_poly.pdbx_seq_one_letter_code
_entity_poly.pdbx_strand_id
1 'polypeptide(L)'
;MFEAVEVGAKVEKAAYKKEAEKLRYDLLQAQKRLPEAKVPLVVLVSGVEASGKTTFTNTLLEWLDARGVQVHAPWDPTDEESERPPFWRWWRALPAAGRAAVFLGSWYSQPIVGRVFKELSEAELDAALERVERFERMLVSEGAVVVKLWFHISKAEQRRRFKSLEADAETRWRVTEQDWKFHKRYDRFRDVSERALRKTSTGPAPWTLVEATDKRHLTLT
;
A
#
# COMPACT_ATOMS: atom_id res chain seq x y z
N MET A 1 4.06 -10.31 -14.18
CA MET A 1 3.77 -10.46 -12.73
C MET A 1 2.33 -10.09 -12.44
N PHE A 2 1.88 -8.92 -12.90
CA PHE A 2 0.54 -8.41 -12.58
C PHE A 2 -0.62 -9.09 -13.30
N GLU A 3 -0.40 -9.69 -14.47
CA GLU A 3 -1.43 -10.46 -15.18
C GLU A 3 -2.02 -11.60 -14.32
N ALA A 4 -1.23 -12.16 -13.40
CA ALA A 4 -1.68 -13.21 -12.48
C ALA A 4 -2.72 -12.71 -11.45
N VAL A 5 -2.83 -11.40 -11.24
CA VAL A 5 -3.78 -10.76 -10.30
C VAL A 5 -4.82 -9.90 -11.03
N GLU A 6 -5.09 -10.22 -12.30
CA GLU A 6 -6.18 -9.64 -13.11
C GLU A 6 -7.19 -10.71 -13.56
N VAL A 7 -7.31 -11.81 -12.82
CA VAL A 7 -8.13 -12.97 -13.21
C VAL A 7 -9.65 -12.77 -12.99
N GLY A 8 -10.03 -11.70 -12.30
CA GLY A 8 -11.43 -11.35 -12.04
C GLY A 8 -12.03 -12.10 -10.85
N ALA A 9 -11.23 -12.43 -9.83
CA ALA A 9 -11.72 -13.13 -8.65
C ALA A 9 -12.85 -12.36 -7.96
N LYS A 10 -13.92 -13.07 -7.60
CA LYS A 10 -15.11 -12.50 -6.95
C LYS A 10 -15.52 -13.36 -5.77
N VAL A 11 -15.99 -12.71 -4.71
CA VAL A 11 -16.48 -13.40 -3.52
C VAL A 11 -17.96 -13.09 -3.29
N GLU A 12 -18.74 -14.15 -3.12
CA GLU A 12 -20.16 -14.04 -2.78
C GLU A 12 -20.37 -13.41 -1.41
N LYS A 13 -21.45 -12.65 -1.25
CA LYS A 13 -21.69 -11.87 -0.01
C LYS A 13 -21.74 -12.76 1.23
N ALA A 14 -22.36 -13.93 1.14
CA ALA A 14 -22.47 -14.88 2.24
C ALA A 14 -21.11 -15.48 2.62
N ALA A 15 -20.32 -15.88 1.63
CA ALA A 15 -18.96 -16.38 1.84
C ALA A 15 -18.06 -15.31 2.47
N TYR A 16 -18.13 -14.08 1.95
CA TYR A 16 -17.41 -12.94 2.52
C TYR A 16 -17.73 -12.72 3.99
N LYS A 17 -19.02 -12.68 4.36
CA LYS A 17 -19.40 -12.43 5.76
C LYS A 17 -18.80 -13.47 6.70
N LYS A 18 -18.87 -14.75 6.32
CA LYS A 18 -18.35 -15.86 7.12
C LYS A 18 -16.84 -15.77 7.31
N GLU A 19 -16.09 -15.58 6.21
CA GLU A 19 -14.62 -15.51 6.28
C GLU A 19 -14.13 -14.22 6.94
N ALA A 20 -14.79 -13.09 6.68
CA ALA A 20 -14.45 -11.80 7.29
C ALA A 20 -14.62 -11.83 8.82
N GLU A 21 -15.66 -12.48 9.35
CA GLU A 21 -15.83 -12.62 10.80
C GLU A 21 -14.68 -13.40 11.44
N LYS A 22 -14.23 -14.49 10.80
CA LYS A 22 -13.07 -15.26 11.25
C LYS A 22 -11.78 -14.46 11.18
N LEU A 23 -11.50 -13.84 10.03
CA LEU A 23 -10.29 -13.03 9.84
C LEU A 23 -10.23 -11.85 10.80
N ARG A 24 -11.37 -11.19 11.07
CA ARG A 24 -11.45 -10.13 12.07
C ARG A 24 -11.05 -10.64 13.45
N TYR A 25 -11.53 -11.81 13.87
CA TYR A 25 -11.14 -12.41 15.14
C TYR A 25 -9.64 -12.70 15.17
N ASP A 26 -9.12 -13.38 14.14
CA ASP A 26 -7.71 -13.76 14.06
C ASP A 26 -6.79 -12.52 14.07
N LEU A 27 -7.19 -11.46 13.36
CA LEU A 27 -6.46 -10.19 13.29
C LEU A 27 -6.42 -9.50 14.66
N LEU A 28 -7.53 -9.50 15.41
CA LEU A 28 -7.58 -8.97 16.77
C LEU A 28 -6.70 -9.79 17.73
N GLN A 29 -6.68 -11.13 17.61
CA GLN A 29 -5.78 -11.96 18.42
C GLN A 29 -4.32 -11.68 18.07
N ALA A 30 -4.00 -11.54 16.79
CA ALA A 30 -2.65 -11.16 16.35
C ALA A 30 -2.23 -9.81 16.93
N GLN A 31 -3.10 -8.80 16.87
CA GLN A 31 -2.84 -7.48 17.44
C GLN A 31 -2.60 -7.55 18.96
N LYS A 32 -3.40 -8.32 19.70
CA LYS A 32 -3.24 -8.48 21.16
C LYS A 32 -1.90 -9.09 21.56
N ARG A 33 -1.27 -9.88 20.69
CA ARG A 33 0.04 -10.52 20.93
C ARG A 33 1.22 -9.60 20.65
N LEU A 34 1.03 -8.51 19.90
CA LEU A 34 2.14 -7.60 19.56
C LEU A 34 2.85 -7.03 20.79
N PRO A 35 2.16 -6.51 21.84
CA PRO A 35 2.83 -5.95 23.02
C PRO A 35 3.71 -6.95 23.75
N GLU A 36 3.24 -8.19 23.92
CA GLU A 36 3.98 -9.27 24.59
C GLU A 36 5.20 -9.69 23.77
N ALA A 37 5.05 -9.79 22.45
CA ALA A 37 6.14 -10.11 21.54
C ALA A 37 7.16 -8.96 21.37
N LYS A 38 6.79 -7.73 21.75
CA LYS A 38 7.58 -6.50 21.53
C LYS A 38 8.00 -6.30 20.07
N VAL A 39 7.19 -6.80 19.13
CA VAL A 39 7.43 -6.71 17.69
C VAL A 39 6.77 -5.46 17.12
N PRO A 40 7.51 -4.53 16.48
CA PRO A 40 6.91 -3.45 15.72
C PRO A 40 6.39 -4.00 14.37
N LEU A 41 5.12 -3.73 14.06
CA LEU A 41 4.48 -4.15 12.81
C LEU A 41 4.33 -2.98 11.85
N VAL A 42 4.93 -3.05 10.67
CA VAL A 42 4.81 -2.04 9.62
C VAL A 42 4.05 -2.65 8.44
N VAL A 43 2.93 -2.03 8.06
CA VAL A 43 2.10 -2.47 6.94
C VAL A 43 2.10 -1.40 5.85
N LEU A 44 2.64 -1.71 4.68
CA LEU A 44 2.63 -0.83 3.51
C LEU A 44 1.44 -1.19 2.61
N VAL A 45 0.54 -0.23 2.39
CA VAL A 45 -0.59 -0.35 1.47
C VAL A 45 -0.29 0.50 0.24
N SER A 46 0.21 -0.14 -0.82
CA SER A 46 0.59 0.47 -2.09
C SER A 46 -0.23 -0.10 -3.24
N GLY A 47 -0.22 0.54 -4.40
CA GLY A 47 -0.93 0.01 -5.58
C GLY A 47 -1.50 1.09 -6.49
N VAL A 48 -2.25 0.63 -7.48
CA VAL A 48 -2.86 1.44 -8.54
C VAL A 48 -3.87 2.44 -7.95
N GLU A 49 -4.02 3.63 -8.56
CA GLU A 49 -5.06 4.57 -8.15
C GLU A 49 -6.47 4.03 -8.36
N ALA A 50 -7.38 4.34 -7.42
CA ALA A 50 -8.72 3.77 -7.30
C ALA A 50 -8.78 2.22 -7.15
N SER A 51 -7.69 1.55 -6.76
CA SER A 51 -7.73 0.10 -6.50
C SER A 51 -8.50 -0.28 -5.23
N GLY A 52 -8.75 0.66 -4.32
CA GLY A 52 -9.51 0.40 -3.08
C GLY A 52 -8.64 0.40 -1.81
N LYS A 53 -7.37 0.80 -1.91
CA LYS A 53 -6.41 0.96 -0.80
C LYS A 53 -7.04 1.63 0.44
N THR A 54 -7.66 2.80 0.26
CA THR A 54 -8.30 3.54 1.35
C THR A 54 -9.45 2.77 1.99
N THR A 55 -10.27 2.10 1.18
CA THR A 55 -11.39 1.30 1.70
C THR A 55 -10.87 0.11 2.51
N PHE A 56 -9.83 -0.57 2.01
CA PHE A 56 -9.15 -1.64 2.75
C PHE A 56 -8.58 -1.15 4.08
N THR A 57 -7.84 -0.03 4.08
CA THR A 57 -7.30 0.57 5.31
C THR A 57 -8.41 0.94 6.31
N ASN A 58 -9.53 1.48 5.84
CA ASN A 58 -10.67 1.78 6.70
C ASN A 58 -11.27 0.50 7.31
N THR A 59 -11.42 -0.58 6.52
CA THR A 59 -11.89 -1.87 7.03
C THR A 59 -10.93 -2.45 8.07
N LEU A 60 -9.61 -2.34 7.86
CA LEU A 60 -8.63 -2.73 8.89
C LEU A 60 -8.81 -1.95 10.19
N LEU A 61 -9.05 -0.64 10.11
CA LEU A 61 -9.29 0.19 11.29
C LEU A 61 -10.61 -0.11 11.99
N GLU A 62 -11.66 -0.50 11.25
CA GLU A 62 -12.91 -0.97 11.84
C GLU A 62 -12.74 -2.30 12.58
N TRP A 63 -11.77 -3.11 12.17
CA TRP A 63 -11.54 -4.45 12.72
C TRP A 63 -10.59 -4.46 13.92
N LEU A 64 -9.57 -3.60 13.89
CA LEU A 64 -8.50 -3.51 14.89
C LEU A 64 -8.87 -2.61 16.08
N ASP A 65 -8.18 -2.81 17.21
CA ASP A 65 -8.19 -1.87 18.34
C ASP A 65 -7.36 -0.64 17.99
N ALA A 66 -7.99 0.54 17.94
CA ALA A 66 -7.35 1.80 17.56
C ALA A 66 -6.15 2.19 18.44
N ARG A 67 -6.04 1.68 19.68
CA ARG A 67 -4.92 2.02 20.58
C ARG A 67 -3.59 1.40 20.16
N GLY A 68 -3.66 0.29 19.43
CA GLY A 68 -2.50 -0.48 19.00
C GLY A 68 -2.05 -0.19 17.56
N VAL A 69 -2.74 0.67 16.83
CA VAL A 69 -2.49 0.94 15.41
C VAL A 69 -2.53 2.43 15.09
N GLN A 70 -1.58 2.88 14.28
CA GLN A 70 -1.58 4.24 13.72
C GLN A 70 -1.59 4.16 12.19
N VAL A 71 -2.25 5.12 11.54
CA VAL A 71 -2.28 5.21 10.08
C VAL A 71 -1.61 6.49 9.63
N HIS A 72 -0.70 6.35 8.67
CA HIS A 72 0.00 7.44 8.04
C HIS A 72 -0.35 7.44 6.55
N ALA A 73 -0.79 8.59 6.04
CA ALA A 73 -1.06 8.79 4.61
C ALA A 73 -0.21 9.95 4.06
N PRO A 74 1.12 9.83 4.08
CA PRO A 74 2.00 10.89 3.61
C PRO A 74 1.87 11.06 2.10
N TRP A 75 1.67 12.31 1.69
CA TRP A 75 1.73 12.76 0.31
C TRP A 75 3.11 13.39 0.05
N ASP A 76 3.13 14.62 -0.42
CA ASP A 76 4.34 15.37 -0.67
C ASP A 76 5.09 15.70 0.63
N PRO A 77 6.42 15.82 0.59
CA PRO A 77 7.18 16.28 1.73
C PRO A 77 6.75 17.69 2.16
N THR A 78 6.62 17.94 3.46
CA THR A 78 6.47 19.28 4.01
C THR A 78 7.78 20.08 3.87
N ASP A 79 7.73 21.39 4.14
CA ASP A 79 8.93 22.24 4.18
C ASP A 79 9.97 21.68 5.17
N GLU A 80 9.53 21.27 6.38
CA GLU A 80 10.41 20.64 7.37
C GLU A 80 11.01 19.32 6.86
N GLU A 81 10.20 18.47 6.23
CA GLU A 81 10.67 17.17 5.70
C GLU A 81 11.68 17.37 4.56
N SER A 82 11.52 18.43 3.76
CA SER A 82 12.40 18.77 2.64
C SER A 82 13.78 19.26 3.10
N GLU A 83 13.88 19.82 4.31
CA GLU A 83 15.14 20.21 4.96
C GLU A 83 15.84 19.05 5.69
N ARG A 84 15.35 17.80 5.52
CA ARG A 84 15.89 16.60 6.18
C ARG A 84 16.23 15.53 5.14
N PRO A 85 17.06 14.52 5.52
CA PRO A 85 17.26 13.37 4.66
C PRO A 85 15.91 12.68 4.33
N PRO A 86 15.68 12.20 3.09
CA PRO A 86 14.36 11.73 2.66
C PRO A 86 13.70 10.66 3.54
N PHE A 87 14.51 9.81 4.21
CA PHE A 87 14.00 8.75 5.07
C PHE A 87 13.64 9.19 6.50
N TRP A 88 13.99 10.41 6.90
CA TRP A 88 13.71 10.93 8.23
C TRP A 88 12.21 10.90 8.56
N ARG A 89 11.36 11.25 7.60
CA ARG A 89 9.90 11.21 7.79
C ARG A 89 9.37 9.81 8.09
N TRP A 90 9.94 8.80 7.44
CA TRP A 90 9.54 7.40 7.62
C TRP A 90 10.00 6.91 8.98
N TRP A 91 11.23 7.22 9.37
CA TRP A 91 11.77 6.92 10.70
C TRP A 91 10.90 7.50 11.82
N ARG A 92 10.44 8.74 11.67
CA ARG A 92 9.55 9.38 12.65
C ARG A 92 8.18 8.72 12.78
N ALA A 93 7.71 8.07 11.72
CA ALA A 93 6.41 7.42 11.67
C ALA A 93 6.46 5.93 12.04
N LEU A 94 7.64 5.36 12.31
CA LEU A 94 7.74 3.96 12.72
C LEU A 94 7.04 3.72 14.06
N PRO A 95 6.33 2.58 14.21
CA PRO A 95 5.64 2.26 15.45
C PRO A 95 6.65 1.83 16.52
N ALA A 96 6.31 2.11 17.78
CA ALA A 96 7.01 1.52 18.91
C ALA A 96 6.84 -0.01 18.92
N ALA A 97 7.77 -0.71 19.58
CA ALA A 97 7.68 -2.15 19.82
C ALA A 97 6.31 -2.54 20.38
N GLY A 98 5.67 -3.52 19.76
CA GLY A 98 4.34 -4.01 20.14
C GLY A 98 3.17 -3.18 19.62
N ARG A 99 3.41 -2.22 18.72
CA ARG A 99 2.38 -1.46 18.00
C ARG A 99 2.50 -1.68 16.50
N ALA A 100 1.44 -1.29 15.80
CA ALA A 100 1.36 -1.34 14.35
C ALA A 100 1.29 0.06 13.72
N ALA A 101 1.90 0.22 12.55
CA ALA A 101 1.73 1.38 11.69
C ALA A 101 1.30 0.93 10.30
N VAL A 102 0.24 1.53 9.76
CA VAL A 102 -0.25 1.31 8.39
C VAL A 102 0.06 2.53 7.55
N PHE A 103 0.77 2.33 6.45
CA PHE A 103 1.19 3.37 5.52
C PHE A 103 0.34 3.31 4.25
N LEU A 104 -0.55 4.28 4.06
CA LEU A 104 -1.31 4.49 2.83
C LEU A 104 -0.51 5.43 1.91
N GLY A 105 0.34 4.84 1.08
CA GLY A 105 1.49 5.55 0.49
C GLY A 105 2.74 5.31 1.33
N SER A 106 3.87 5.04 0.67
CA SER A 106 5.07 4.52 1.32
C SER A 106 6.34 5.15 0.75
N TRP A 107 7.50 4.74 1.26
CA TRP A 107 8.81 5.13 0.72
C TRP A 107 9.04 4.68 -0.73
N TYR A 108 8.15 3.88 -1.32
CA TYR A 108 8.15 3.54 -2.74
C TYR A 108 7.46 4.59 -3.63
N SER A 109 6.55 5.39 -3.08
CA SER A 109 5.68 6.28 -3.87
C SER A 109 6.48 7.27 -4.70
N GLN A 110 7.33 8.08 -4.06
CA GLN A 110 8.07 9.16 -4.72
C GLN A 110 9.03 8.63 -5.81
N PRO A 111 9.88 7.60 -5.56
CA PRO A 111 10.72 7.04 -6.62
C PRO A 111 9.94 6.50 -7.83
N ILE A 112 8.83 5.79 -7.60
CA ILE A 112 7.99 5.25 -8.67
C ILE A 112 7.36 6.40 -9.47
N VAL A 113 6.75 7.38 -8.79
CA VAL A 113 6.12 8.54 -9.43
C VAL A 113 7.15 9.33 -10.23
N GLY A 114 8.29 9.68 -9.63
CA GLY A 114 9.35 10.43 -10.31
C GLY A 114 9.84 9.74 -11.59
N ARG A 115 10.01 8.40 -11.56
CA ARG A 115 10.34 7.64 -12.78
C ARG A 115 9.22 7.67 -13.82
N VAL A 116 7.96 7.55 -13.40
CA VAL A 116 6.79 7.59 -14.30
C VAL A 116 6.67 8.95 -15.00
N PHE A 117 6.96 10.04 -14.29
CA PHE A 117 6.94 11.40 -14.84
C PHE A 117 8.23 11.84 -15.53
N LYS A 118 9.25 10.96 -15.60
CA LYS A 118 10.58 11.23 -16.19
C LYS A 118 11.40 12.27 -15.41
N GLU A 119 11.09 12.48 -14.15
CA GLU A 119 11.87 13.29 -13.21
C GLU A 119 13.08 12.51 -12.69
N LEU A 120 12.99 11.18 -12.66
CA LEU A 120 14.10 10.29 -12.37
C LEU A 120 14.50 9.45 -13.59
N SER A 121 15.81 9.34 -13.78
CA SER A 121 16.43 8.33 -14.63
C SER A 121 16.22 6.92 -14.07
N GLU A 122 16.54 5.91 -14.87
CA GLU A 122 16.46 4.52 -14.42
C GLU A 122 17.52 4.20 -13.34
N ALA A 123 18.71 4.75 -13.46
CA ALA A 123 19.78 4.60 -12.48
C ALA A 123 19.41 5.23 -11.13
N GLU A 124 18.76 6.40 -11.15
CA GLU A 124 18.29 7.05 -9.92
C GLU A 124 17.15 6.28 -9.25
N LEU A 125 16.23 5.70 -10.04
CA LEU A 125 15.23 4.78 -9.50
C LEU A 125 15.88 3.58 -8.82
N ASP A 126 16.84 2.94 -9.49
CA ASP A 126 17.52 1.76 -8.95
C ASP A 126 18.25 2.10 -7.64
N ALA A 127 18.99 3.22 -7.60
CA ALA A 127 19.63 3.71 -6.39
C ALA A 127 18.62 4.06 -5.28
N ALA A 128 17.41 4.50 -5.61
CA ALA A 128 16.33 4.71 -4.64
C ALA A 128 15.79 3.38 -4.09
N LEU A 129 15.60 2.38 -4.94
CA LEU A 129 15.13 1.05 -4.52
C LEU A 129 16.15 0.31 -3.65
N GLU A 130 17.44 0.45 -3.94
CA GLU A 130 18.50 -0.09 -3.07
C GLU A 130 18.50 0.58 -1.68
N ARG A 131 18.22 1.89 -1.61
CA ARG A 131 18.06 2.59 -0.33
C ARG A 131 16.87 2.04 0.45
N VAL A 132 15.76 1.79 -0.23
CA VAL A 132 14.57 1.16 0.36
C VAL A 132 14.87 -0.24 0.89
N GLU A 133 15.54 -1.09 0.10
CA GLU A 133 15.91 -2.45 0.52
C GLU A 133 16.82 -2.42 1.76
N ARG A 134 17.82 -1.52 1.78
CA ARG A 134 18.69 -1.34 2.96
C ARG A 134 17.89 -0.94 4.20
N PHE A 135 16.94 -0.01 4.04
CA PHE A 135 16.08 0.43 5.13
C PHE A 135 15.22 -0.73 5.67
N GLU A 136 14.53 -1.46 4.80
CA GLU A 136 13.70 -2.60 5.21
C GLU A 136 14.52 -3.72 5.86
N ARG A 137 15.71 -4.02 5.32
CA ARG A 137 16.61 -5.04 5.90
C ARG A 137 17.05 -4.67 7.31
N MET A 138 17.33 -3.40 7.57
CA MET A 138 17.66 -2.92 8.91
C MET A 138 16.46 -3.09 9.85
N LEU A 139 15.27 -2.66 9.44
CA LEU A 139 14.06 -2.82 10.25
C LEU A 139 13.81 -4.28 10.63
N VAL A 140 13.90 -5.20 9.66
CA VAL A 140 13.71 -6.63 9.92
C VAL A 140 14.81 -7.20 10.81
N SER A 141 16.07 -6.78 10.62
CA SER A 141 17.19 -7.17 11.49
C SER A 141 16.99 -6.73 12.95
N GLU A 142 16.27 -5.63 13.17
CA GLU A 142 15.90 -5.12 14.49
C GLU A 142 14.60 -5.73 15.05
N GLY A 143 14.01 -6.70 14.34
CA GLY A 143 12.83 -7.45 14.79
C GLY A 143 11.49 -6.86 14.32
N ALA A 144 11.49 -5.86 13.44
CA ALA A 144 10.26 -5.37 12.83
C ALA A 144 9.70 -6.38 11.83
N VAL A 145 8.37 -6.52 11.79
CA VAL A 145 7.68 -7.24 10.73
C VAL A 145 7.20 -6.24 9.70
N VAL A 146 7.66 -6.39 8.45
CA VAL A 146 7.29 -5.52 7.34
C VAL A 146 6.37 -6.27 6.37
N VAL A 147 5.09 -5.93 6.36
CA VAL A 147 4.09 -6.46 5.45
C VAL A 147 3.90 -5.49 4.30
N LYS A 148 4.12 -5.93 3.05
CA LYS A 148 3.99 -5.08 1.86
C LYS A 148 2.89 -5.58 0.95
N LEU A 149 1.85 -4.76 0.76
CA LEU A 149 0.67 -5.09 -0.03
C LEU A 149 0.60 -4.19 -1.27
N TRP A 150 0.46 -4.82 -2.43
CA TRP A 150 0.27 -4.13 -3.71
C TRP A 150 -1.11 -4.44 -4.30
N PHE A 151 -1.99 -3.45 -4.26
CA PHE A 151 -3.35 -3.54 -4.79
C PHE A 151 -3.35 -3.25 -6.29
N HIS A 152 -3.66 -4.27 -7.09
CA HIS A 152 -3.65 -4.17 -8.54
C HIS A 152 -5.06 -4.21 -9.13
N ILE A 153 -5.29 -3.35 -10.13
CA ILE A 153 -6.46 -3.39 -11.02
C ILE A 153 -5.99 -3.03 -12.42
N SER A 154 -6.69 -3.56 -13.43
CA SER A 154 -6.39 -3.27 -14.84
C SER A 154 -6.66 -1.81 -15.20
N LYS A 155 -6.03 -1.35 -16.29
CA LYS A 155 -6.26 0.00 -16.84
C LYS A 155 -7.73 0.27 -17.14
N ALA A 156 -8.42 -0.74 -17.69
CA ALA A 156 -9.83 -0.65 -18.01
C ALA A 156 -10.68 -0.51 -16.75
N GLU A 157 -10.38 -1.29 -15.72
CA GLU A 157 -11.06 -1.21 -14.42
C GLU A 157 -10.84 0.14 -13.75
N GLN A 158 -9.62 0.65 -13.74
CA GLN A 158 -9.31 1.98 -13.21
C GLN A 158 -10.14 3.07 -13.90
N ARG A 159 -10.18 3.06 -15.24
CA ARG A 159 -10.99 4.02 -16.01
C ARG A 159 -12.47 3.93 -15.67
N ARG A 160 -13.00 2.71 -15.50
CA ARG A 160 -14.39 2.47 -15.11
C ARG A 160 -14.68 3.08 -13.73
N ARG A 161 -13.80 2.85 -12.76
CA ARG A 161 -13.94 3.39 -11.40
C ARG A 161 -13.87 4.90 -11.36
N PHE A 162 -12.92 5.52 -12.08
CA PHE A 162 -12.85 6.99 -12.17
C PHE A 162 -14.15 7.59 -12.70
N LYS A 163 -14.67 7.09 -13.83
CA LYS A 163 -15.94 7.55 -14.39
C LYS A 163 -17.11 7.36 -13.43
N SER A 164 -17.16 6.23 -12.71
CA SER A 164 -18.20 5.97 -11.72
C SER A 164 -18.12 6.93 -10.54
N LEU A 165 -16.94 7.29 -10.08
CA LEU A 165 -16.73 8.24 -8.99
C LEU A 165 -17.10 9.67 -9.42
N GLU A 166 -16.71 10.08 -10.63
CA GLU A 166 -17.04 11.42 -11.16
C GLU A 166 -18.55 11.62 -11.41
N ALA A 167 -19.25 10.54 -11.75
CA ALA A 167 -20.70 10.57 -12.00
C ALA A 167 -21.51 10.83 -10.72
N ASP A 168 -20.97 10.50 -9.55
CA ASP A 168 -21.65 10.62 -8.26
C ASP A 168 -21.19 11.88 -7.51
N ALA A 169 -22.15 12.72 -7.10
CA ALA A 169 -21.89 13.97 -6.40
C ALA A 169 -21.15 13.78 -5.06
N GLU A 170 -21.38 12.66 -4.36
CA GLU A 170 -20.76 12.40 -3.06
C GLU A 170 -19.32 11.92 -3.17
N THR A 171 -18.93 11.40 -4.35
CA THR A 171 -17.61 10.77 -4.54
C THR A 171 -16.75 11.42 -5.61
N ARG A 172 -17.28 12.38 -6.39
CA ARG A 172 -16.55 13.11 -7.43
C ARG A 172 -15.24 13.75 -6.94
N TRP A 173 -15.23 14.27 -5.70
CA TRP A 173 -14.04 14.88 -5.11
C TRP A 173 -12.83 13.94 -5.00
N ARG A 174 -13.05 12.62 -5.10
CA ARG A 174 -12.01 11.58 -5.02
C ARG A 174 -11.24 11.39 -6.34
N VAL A 175 -11.65 12.06 -7.41
CA VAL A 175 -10.97 12.01 -8.71
C VAL A 175 -10.58 13.42 -9.11
N THR A 176 -9.29 13.62 -9.29
CA THR A 176 -8.66 14.89 -9.65
C THR A 176 -8.13 14.85 -11.08
N GLU A 177 -7.78 16.01 -11.63
CA GLU A 177 -7.08 16.07 -12.93
C GLU A 177 -5.73 15.33 -12.91
N GLN A 178 -5.07 15.31 -11.74
CA GLN A 178 -3.83 14.59 -11.55
C GLN A 178 -4.03 13.09 -11.72
N ASP A 179 -5.13 12.53 -11.21
CA ASP A 179 -5.47 11.11 -11.39
C ASP A 179 -5.62 10.73 -12.86
N TRP A 180 -6.24 11.58 -13.68
CA TRP A 180 -6.30 11.38 -15.12
C TRP A 180 -4.94 11.49 -15.82
N LYS A 181 -4.05 12.37 -15.34
CA LYS A 181 -2.66 12.44 -15.82
C LYS A 181 -1.89 11.15 -15.49
N PHE A 182 -2.13 10.55 -14.33
CA PHE A 182 -1.60 9.23 -13.96
C PHE A 182 -2.18 8.13 -14.85
N HIS A 183 -3.50 8.12 -15.08
CA HIS A 183 -4.17 7.13 -15.93
C HIS A 183 -3.62 7.12 -17.37
N LYS A 184 -3.35 8.28 -17.95
CA LYS A 184 -2.71 8.39 -19.27
C LYS A 184 -1.33 7.72 -19.32
N ARG A 185 -0.65 7.61 -18.18
CA ARG A 185 0.66 6.98 -18.00
C ARG A 185 0.58 5.59 -17.37
N TYR A 186 -0.60 5.00 -17.29
CA TYR A 186 -0.83 3.72 -16.59
C TYR A 186 0.17 2.64 -17.01
N ASP A 187 0.42 2.46 -18.31
CA ASP A 187 1.29 1.38 -18.79
C ASP A 187 2.73 1.56 -18.28
N ARG A 188 3.22 2.80 -18.31
CA ARG A 188 4.52 3.16 -17.72
C ARG A 188 4.53 2.98 -16.20
N PHE A 189 3.45 3.37 -15.52
CA PHE A 189 3.30 3.17 -14.08
C PHE A 189 3.36 1.69 -13.71
N ARG A 190 2.65 0.84 -14.47
CA ARG A 190 2.68 -0.61 -14.32
C ARG A 190 4.10 -1.14 -14.50
N ASP A 191 4.78 -0.79 -15.59
CA ASP A 191 6.12 -1.33 -15.89
C ASP A 191 7.17 -0.88 -14.84
N VAL A 192 7.11 0.37 -14.41
CA VAL A 192 7.99 0.91 -13.34
C VAL A 192 7.71 0.22 -12.00
N SER A 193 6.42 0.05 -11.67
CA SER A 193 6.02 -0.61 -10.42
C SER A 193 6.41 -2.09 -10.42
N GLU A 194 6.25 -2.80 -11.54
CA GLU A 194 6.67 -4.20 -11.67
C GLU A 194 8.16 -4.35 -11.43
N ARG A 195 8.98 -3.46 -11.99
CA ARG A 195 10.43 -3.44 -11.72
C ARG A 195 10.71 -3.19 -10.24
N ALA A 196 10.07 -2.18 -9.64
CA ALA A 196 10.27 -1.84 -8.25
C ALA A 196 9.93 -3.01 -7.32
N LEU A 197 8.78 -3.65 -7.52
CA LEU A 197 8.34 -4.80 -6.74
C LEU A 197 9.27 -6.01 -6.91
N ARG A 198 9.67 -6.33 -8.15
CA ARG A 198 10.60 -7.45 -8.40
C ARG A 198 11.95 -7.24 -7.74
N LYS A 199 12.49 -6.02 -7.75
CA LYS A 199 13.79 -5.71 -7.13
C LYS A 199 13.74 -5.72 -5.60
N THR A 200 12.59 -5.44 -5.01
CA THR A 200 12.47 -5.21 -3.55
C THR A 200 11.65 -6.27 -2.83
N SER A 201 11.10 -7.27 -3.55
CA SER A 201 10.47 -8.43 -2.93
C SER A 201 11.55 -9.39 -2.44
N THR A 202 12.02 -9.19 -1.21
CA THR A 202 13.07 -9.99 -0.59
C THR A 202 12.47 -11.07 0.30
N GLY A 203 13.26 -12.08 0.68
CA GLY A 203 12.84 -13.09 1.67
C GLY A 203 12.30 -12.49 2.98
N PRO A 204 13.02 -11.57 3.65
CA PRO A 204 12.56 -10.97 4.91
C PRO A 204 11.41 -9.96 4.76
N ALA A 205 11.22 -9.35 3.59
CA ALA A 205 10.15 -8.41 3.32
C ALA A 205 9.59 -8.65 1.90
N PRO A 206 8.74 -9.67 1.72
CA PRO A 206 8.17 -9.99 0.41
C PRO A 206 7.05 -9.02 0.04
N TRP A 207 6.81 -8.85 -1.26
CA TRP A 207 5.61 -8.18 -1.75
C TRP A 207 4.48 -9.19 -1.93
N THR A 208 3.30 -8.86 -1.40
CA THR A 208 2.05 -9.58 -1.63
C THR A 208 1.23 -8.80 -2.65
N LEU A 209 0.89 -9.45 -3.77
CA LEU A 209 -0.01 -8.88 -4.77
C LEU A 209 -1.45 -9.18 -4.37
N VAL A 210 -2.28 -8.14 -4.33
CA VAL A 210 -3.71 -8.23 -4.03
C VAL A 210 -4.49 -7.89 -5.29
N GLU A 211 -5.26 -8.86 -5.79
CA GLU A 211 -6.25 -8.58 -6.83
C GLU A 211 -7.36 -7.70 -6.26
N ALA A 212 -7.42 -6.45 -6.71
CA ALA A 212 -8.27 -5.45 -6.10
C ALA A 212 -9.55 -5.15 -6.93
N THR A 213 -9.88 -6.01 -7.89
CA THR A 213 -11.05 -5.87 -8.78
C THR A 213 -12.38 -5.99 -8.02
N ASP A 214 -12.49 -6.96 -7.11
CA ASP A 214 -13.65 -7.15 -6.26
C ASP A 214 -13.37 -6.70 -4.82
N LYS A 215 -14.29 -5.90 -4.26
CA LYS A 215 -14.14 -5.33 -2.91
C LYS A 215 -14.13 -6.37 -1.81
N ARG A 216 -14.84 -7.49 -1.97
CA ARG A 216 -14.88 -8.53 -0.94
C ARG A 216 -13.64 -9.40 -1.03
N HIS A 217 -13.24 -9.76 -2.25
CA HIS A 217 -12.02 -10.50 -2.48
C HIS A 217 -10.80 -9.78 -1.91
N LEU A 218 -10.60 -8.49 -2.25
CA LEU A 218 -9.44 -7.74 -1.79
C LEU A 218 -9.35 -7.59 -0.27
N THR A 219 -10.47 -7.69 0.45
CA THR A 219 -10.51 -7.58 1.92
C THR A 219 -10.16 -8.89 2.60
N LEU A 220 -10.38 -10.04 1.93
CA LEU A 220 -10.08 -11.36 2.49
C LEU A 220 -8.67 -11.85 2.18
N THR A 221 -8.03 -11.25 1.17
CA THR A 221 -6.65 -11.54 0.75
C THR A 221 -5.65 -10.77 1.60
#